data_AF-A0A917TK43-F1
#
_entry.id   AF-A0A917TK43-F1
#
_cell.length_a   1.000
_cell.length_b   1.000
_cell.length_c   1.000
_cell.angle_alpha   90.00
_cell.angle_beta   90.00
_cell.angle_gamma   90.00
#
_symmetry.space_group_name_H-M   'P 1'
#
loop_
_entity.id
_entity.type
_entity.pdbx_description
1 polymer ?
#
loop_
_entity_poly.entity_id
_entity_poly.type
_entity_poly.pdbx_seq_one_letter_code
_entity_poly.pdbx_strand_id
1 'polypeptide(L)'
;MNTTGFIRGYMAKNQEGEKYLYHVVRVVEQQLQELDENYKVELMKSEGCYTISIQGNKPTLEVIISNSNLLELQSRSPYSLDRYIWTDLKKKGVDFKEATGNYLEYVFI
;
A
#
# COMPACT_ATOMS: atom_id res chain seq x y z
N MET A 1 -1.03 -23.65 2.55
CA MET A 1 -1.65 -23.05 1.36
C MET A 1 -1.78 -21.56 1.63
N ASN A 2 -1.05 -20.70 0.91
CA ASN A 2 -1.05 -19.25 1.17
C ASN A 2 -2.35 -18.63 0.61
N THR A 3 -3.46 -18.88 1.29
CA THR A 3 -4.81 -18.40 0.92
C THR A 3 -4.80 -16.89 0.66
N THR A 4 -4.03 -16.13 1.43
CA THR A 4 -3.86 -14.68 1.28
C THR A 4 -3.24 -14.28 -0.06
N GLY A 5 -2.20 -14.97 -0.51
CA GLY A 5 -1.54 -14.69 -1.80
C GLY A 5 -2.39 -15.07 -3.01
N PHE A 6 -3.15 -16.16 -2.91
CA PHE A 6 -4.09 -16.56 -3.96
C PHE A 6 -5.26 -15.56 -4.09
N ILE A 7 -5.85 -15.15 -2.97
CA ILE A 7 -6.89 -14.10 -2.94
C ILE A 7 -6.35 -12.80 -3.54
N ARG A 8 -5.14 -12.39 -3.15
CA ARG A 8 -4.49 -11.18 -3.66
C ARG A 8 -4.26 -11.23 -5.17
N GLY A 9 -3.80 -12.39 -5.67
CA GLY A 9 -3.63 -12.62 -7.10
C GLY A 9 -4.94 -12.61 -7.89
N TYR A 10 -6.02 -13.12 -7.31
CA TYR A 10 -7.35 -13.04 -7.89
C TYR A 10 -7.87 -11.60 -7.94
N MET A 11 -7.70 -10.83 -6.85
CA MET A 11 -8.06 -9.41 -6.78
C MET A 11 -7.32 -8.58 -7.83
N ALA A 12 -5.99 -8.71 -7.90
CA ALA A 12 -5.18 -7.97 -8.86
C ALA A 12 -5.62 -8.17 -10.31
N LYS A 13 -6.12 -9.37 -10.67
CA LYS A 13 -6.55 -9.70 -12.03
C LYS A 13 -7.98 -9.28 -12.37
N ASN A 14 -8.89 -9.26 -11.38
CA ASN A 14 -10.33 -9.16 -11.65
C ASN A 14 -10.98 -7.89 -11.06
N GLN A 15 -10.25 -7.12 -10.25
CA GLN A 15 -10.77 -5.93 -9.59
C GLN A 15 -10.36 -4.67 -10.34
N GLU A 16 -11.27 -3.70 -10.45
CA GLU A 16 -10.96 -2.37 -10.98
C GLU A 16 -9.82 -1.72 -10.17
N GLY A 17 -8.91 -1.00 -10.84
CA GLY A 17 -7.70 -0.51 -10.21
C GLY A 17 -7.93 0.39 -9.00
N GLU A 18 -8.96 1.23 -9.02
CA GLU A 18 -9.34 2.05 -7.87
C GLU A 18 -9.75 1.19 -6.67
N LYS A 19 -10.62 0.19 -6.88
CA LYS A 19 -11.04 -0.73 -5.81
C LYS A 19 -9.85 -1.53 -5.27
N TYR A 20 -8.93 -1.93 -6.14
CA TYR A 20 -7.70 -2.62 -5.74
C TYR A 20 -6.82 -1.70 -4.89
N LEU A 21 -6.62 -0.45 -5.31
CA LEU A 21 -5.89 0.57 -4.54
C LEU A 21 -6.49 0.79 -3.15
N TYR A 22 -7.81 0.96 -3.04
CA TYR A 22 -8.48 1.07 -1.73
C TYR A 22 -8.16 -0.10 -0.81
N HIS A 23 -8.18 -1.32 -1.34
CA HIS A 23 -7.83 -2.51 -0.56
C HIS A 23 -6.37 -2.47 -0.10
N VAL A 24 -5.44 -2.10 -0.99
CA VAL A 24 -4.02 -1.97 -0.64
C VAL A 24 -3.80 -0.91 0.44
N VAL A 25 -4.41 0.26 0.29
CA VAL A 25 -4.32 1.37 1.26
C VAL A 25 -4.80 0.94 2.65
N ARG A 26 -5.92 0.21 2.74
CA ARG A 26 -6.40 -0.31 4.02
C ARG A 26 -5.45 -1.31 4.67
N VAL A 27 -4.83 -2.18 3.88
CA VAL A 27 -3.82 -3.12 4.40
C VAL A 27 -2.59 -2.37 4.89
N VAL A 28 -2.12 -1.36 4.15
CA VAL A 28 -1.01 -0.50 4.57
C VAL A 28 -1.34 0.25 5.87
N GLU A 29 -2.55 0.81 5.99
CA GLU A 29 -3.00 1.49 7.20
C GLU A 29 -3.00 0.56 8.42
N GLN A 30 -3.57 -0.64 8.30
CA GLN A 30 -3.57 -1.63 9.38
C GLN A 30 -2.15 -1.96 9.84
N GLN A 31 -1.23 -2.12 8.90
CA GLN A 31 0.16 -2.44 9.19
C GLN A 31 0.94 -1.27 9.80
N LEU A 32 0.60 -0.03 9.45
CA LEU A 32 1.11 1.15 10.14
C LEU A 32 0.53 1.27 11.56
N GLN A 33 -0.74 0.92 11.74
CA GLN A 33 -1.39 0.92 13.06
C GLN A 33 -0.86 -0.16 14.01
N GLU A 34 -0.35 -1.28 13.47
CA GLU A 34 0.40 -2.28 14.25
C GLU A 34 1.72 -1.72 14.80
N LEU A 35 2.33 -0.74 14.12
CA LEU A 35 3.52 -0.03 14.61
C LEU A 35 3.16 1.07 15.61
N ASP A 36 2.12 1.85 15.31
CA ASP A 36 1.62 2.94 16.15
C ASP A 36 0.16 3.24 15.77
N GLU A 37 -0.75 3.06 16.74
CA GLU A 37 -2.20 3.22 16.55
C GLU A 37 -2.63 4.61 16.07
N ASN A 38 -1.76 5.62 16.19
CA ASN A 38 -2.03 6.97 15.75
C ASN A 38 -1.90 7.16 14.23
N TYR A 39 -1.37 6.17 13.51
CA TYR A 39 -1.30 6.26 12.06
C TYR A 39 -2.69 6.21 11.42
N LYS A 40 -2.93 7.15 10.50
CA LYS A 40 -4.12 7.19 9.64
C LYS A 40 -3.71 7.37 8.20
N VAL A 41 -4.43 6.70 7.29
CA VAL A 41 -4.16 6.80 5.87
C VAL A 41 -5.40 7.29 5.13
N GLU A 42 -5.27 8.43 4.46
CA GLU A 42 -6.33 9.02 3.64
C GLU A 42 -5.99 8.83 2.16
N LEU A 43 -6.97 8.41 1.37
CA LEU A 43 -6.86 8.30 -0.08
C LEU A 43 -7.67 9.43 -0.74
N MET A 44 -6.98 10.31 -1.45
CA MET A 44 -7.58 11.36 -2.25
C MET A 44 -7.43 11.05 -3.73
N LYS A 45 -8.49 11.27 -4.50
CA LYS A 45 -8.48 11.16 -5.96
C LYS A 45 -8.43 12.54 -6.58
N SER A 46 -7.52 12.73 -7.53
CA SER A 46 -7.40 13.94 -8.34
C SER A 46 -7.40 13.58 -9.82
N GLU A 47 -7.36 14.57 -10.70
CA GLU A 47 -7.36 14.33 -12.14
C GLU A 47 -6.10 13.55 -12.55
N GLY A 48 -6.28 12.30 -12.96
CA GLY A 48 -5.20 11.44 -13.46
C GLY A 48 -4.34 10.75 -12.39
N CYS A 49 -4.56 11.02 -11.09
CA CYS A 49 -3.76 10.43 -10.02
C CYS A 49 -4.52 10.25 -8.70
N TYR A 50 -3.90 9.48 -7.82
CA TYR A 50 -4.28 9.26 -6.43
C TYR A 50 -3.18 9.73 -5.51
N THR A 51 -3.56 10.37 -4.42
CA THR A 51 -2.66 10.79 -3.34
C THR A 51 -3.03 10.01 -2.09
N ILE A 52 -2.07 9.29 -1.54
CA ILE A 52 -2.17 8.57 -0.27
C ILE A 52 -1.46 9.42 0.78
N SER A 53 -2.22 10.00 1.71
CA SER A 53 -1.68 10.82 2.80
C SER A 53 -1.61 9.99 4.08
N ILE A 54 -0.43 9.85 4.65
CA ILE A 54 -0.17 9.14 5.91
C ILE A 54 0.05 10.19 7.00
N GLN A 55 -0.88 10.24 7.95
CA GLN A 55 -0.82 11.09 9.13
C GLN A 55 -0.39 10.24 10.33
N GLY A 56 0.42 10.79 11.23
CA GLY A 56 0.90 10.11 12.44
C GLY A 56 1.72 11.06 13.31
N ASN A 57 2.70 10.55 14.04
CA ASN A 57 3.57 11.33 14.93
C ASN A 57 4.67 12.16 14.22
N LYS A 58 4.78 12.01 12.90
CA LYS A 58 5.74 12.70 12.03
C LYS A 58 4.99 13.66 11.08
N PRO A 59 5.68 14.58 10.38
CA PRO A 59 5.04 15.34 9.31
C PRO A 59 4.30 14.40 8.34
N THR A 60 3.14 14.84 7.87
CA THR A 60 2.31 14.10 6.92
C THR A 60 3.14 13.68 5.71
N LEU A 61 3.11 12.39 5.39
CA LEU A 61 3.79 11.83 4.23
C LEU A 61 2.78 11.59 3.12
N GLU A 62 3.13 11.88 1.87
CA GLU A 62 2.22 11.70 0.74
C GLU A 62 2.81 10.81 -0.32
N VAL A 63 2.11 9.77 -0.76
CA VAL A 63 2.50 8.92 -1.89
C VAL A 63 1.56 9.22 -3.05
N ILE A 64 2.13 9.60 -4.21
CA ILE A 64 1.34 9.90 -5.41
C ILE A 64 1.46 8.74 -6.43
N ILE A 65 0.32 8.34 -6.99
CA ILE A 65 0.21 7.23 -7.95
C ILE A 65 -0.68 7.69 -9.11
N SER A 66 -0.13 7.77 -10.33
CA SER A 66 -0.95 8.04 -11.52
C SER A 66 -1.84 6.84 -11.88
N ASN A 67 -2.92 7.08 -12.61
CA ASN A 67 -3.80 6.02 -13.11
C ASN A 67 -3.04 4.97 -13.94
N SER A 68 -2.10 5.40 -14.77
CA SER A 68 -1.27 4.50 -15.58
C SER A 68 -0.35 3.64 -14.71
N ASN A 69 0.32 4.25 -13.73
CA ASN A 69 1.21 3.54 -12.82
C ASN A 69 0.43 2.55 -11.93
N LEU A 70 -0.78 2.90 -11.51
CA LEU A 70 -1.66 1.99 -10.78
C LEU A 70 -1.95 0.70 -11.57
N LEU A 71 -2.32 0.82 -12.83
CA LEU A 71 -2.61 -0.33 -13.70
C LEU A 71 -1.35 -1.15 -14.01
N GLU A 72 -0.22 -0.49 -14.22
CA GLU A 72 1.07 -1.15 -14.41
C GLU A 72 1.46 -1.96 -13.17
N LEU A 73 1.40 -1.35 -11.98
CA LEU A 73 1.75 -2.02 -10.72
C LEU A 73 0.80 -3.19 -10.46
N GLN A 74 -0.51 -2.99 -10.61
CA GLN A 74 -1.51 -4.04 -10.41
C GLN A 74 -1.29 -5.24 -11.33
N SER A 75 -0.97 -5.00 -12.61
CA SER A 75 -0.73 -6.08 -13.57
C SER A 75 0.62 -6.79 -13.38
N ARG A 76 1.64 -6.08 -12.86
CA ARG A 76 2.99 -6.62 -12.67
C ARG A 76 3.05 -7.73 -11.64
N SER A 77 2.41 -7.55 -10.48
CA SER A 77 2.34 -8.59 -9.43
C SER A 77 1.35 -8.20 -8.33
N PRO A 78 0.75 -9.19 -7.62
CA PRO A 78 -0.22 -8.94 -6.55
C PRO A 78 0.29 -8.11 -5.36
N TYR A 79 1.59 -7.86 -5.25
CA TYR A 79 2.19 -7.04 -4.19
C TYR A 79 3.01 -5.85 -4.73
N SER A 80 2.98 -5.59 -6.04
CA SER A 80 3.76 -4.48 -6.62
C SER A 80 3.30 -3.11 -6.12
N LEU A 81 1.99 -2.93 -5.92
CA LEU A 81 1.44 -1.68 -5.42
C LEU A 81 1.83 -1.45 -3.94
N ASP A 82 1.76 -2.50 -3.13
CA ASP A 82 2.26 -2.50 -1.75
C ASP A 82 3.74 -2.11 -1.70
N ARG A 83 4.58 -2.78 -2.49
CA ARG A 83 6.02 -2.49 -2.58
C ARG A 83 6.29 -1.05 -2.96
N TYR A 84 5.54 -0.50 -3.91
CA TYR A 84 5.69 0.89 -4.32
C TYR A 84 5.45 1.84 -3.14
N ILE A 85 4.35 1.66 -2.42
CA ILE A 85 3.98 2.48 -1.26
C ILE A 85 5.04 2.36 -0.16
N TRP A 86 5.39 1.13 0.25
CA TRP A 86 6.38 0.92 1.32
C TRP A 86 7.78 1.42 0.97
N THR A 87 8.19 1.29 -0.29
CA THR A 87 9.49 1.82 -0.75
C THR A 87 9.51 3.34 -0.69
N ASP A 88 8.41 4.00 -1.07
CA ASP A 88 8.30 5.45 -1.00
C ASP A 88 8.26 5.96 0.46
N LEU A 89 7.53 5.28 1.32
CA LEU A 89 7.52 5.54 2.77
C LEU A 89 8.90 5.36 3.41
N LYS A 90 9.64 4.30 3.03
CA LYS A 90 11.00 4.06 3.50
C LYS A 90 11.94 5.21 3.12
N LYS A 91 11.85 5.71 1.89
CA LYS A 91 12.63 6.87 1.42
C LYS A 91 12.31 8.14 2.21
N LYS A 92 11.10 8.25 2.74
CA LYS A 92 10.63 9.37 3.56
C LYS A 92 10.90 9.20 5.06
N GLY A 93 11.63 8.15 5.45
CA GLY A 93 12.07 7.95 6.83
C GLY A 93 11.04 7.26 7.74
N VAL A 94 10.09 6.51 7.16
CA VAL A 94 9.33 5.50 7.90
C VAL A 94 10.23 4.29 8.10
N ASP A 95 10.60 4.01 9.34
CA ASP A 95 11.30 2.78 9.70
C ASP A 95 10.27 1.74 10.12
N PHE A 96 10.21 0.64 9.38
CA PHE A 96 9.32 -0.49 9.63
C PHE A 96 10.11 -1.78 9.94
N LYS A 97 11.38 -1.64 10.37
CA LYS A 97 12.20 -2.78 10.82
C LYS A 97 11.58 -3.58 11.98
N GLU A 98 10.68 -2.97 12.74
CA GLU A 98 10.01 -3.59 13.89
C GLU A 98 8.58 -4.06 13.59
N ALA A 99 8.10 -3.95 12.34
CA ALA A 99 6.79 -4.47 11.99
C ALA A 99 6.78 -6.00 12.13
N THR A 100 6.20 -6.47 13.24
CA THR A 100 6.12 -7.87 13.64
C THR A 100 5.00 -8.56 12.88
N GLY A 101 5.13 -8.69 11.57
CA GLY A 101 4.09 -9.28 10.72
C GLY A 101 4.65 -9.97 9.48
N ASN A 102 4.05 -11.12 9.13
CA ASN A 102 4.37 -11.87 7.90
C ASN A 102 4.10 -11.05 6.62
N TYR A 103 3.32 -9.97 6.69
CA TYR A 103 2.90 -9.19 5.52
C TYR A 103 4.07 -8.53 4.79
N LEU A 104 4.96 -7.82 5.50
CA LEU A 104 6.10 -7.16 4.86
C LEU A 104 7.08 -8.17 4.24
N GLU A 105 7.17 -9.37 4.81
CA GLU A 105 7.91 -10.47 4.19
C GLU A 105 7.31 -10.81 2.82
N TYR A 106 5.99 -11.02 2.71
CA TYR A 106 5.34 -11.28 1.41
C TYR A 106 5.48 -10.13 0.41
N VAL A 107 5.51 -8.88 0.90
CA VAL A 107 5.70 -7.71 0.05
C VAL A 107 7.11 -7.69 -0.55
N PHE A 108 8.14 -8.06 0.22
CA PHE A 108 9.55 -7.97 -0.20
C PHE A 108 10.21 -9.30 -0.62
N ILE A 109 9.49 -10.42 -0.58
CA ILE A 109 9.83 -11.68 -1.28
C ILE A 109 9.71 -11.49 -2.79
#